data_AF-A1X3A0-F1
#
_entry.id   AF-A1X3A0-F1
#
_cell.length_a   1.000
_cell.length_b   1.000
_cell.length_c   1.000
_cell.angle_alpha   90.00
_cell.angle_beta   90.00
_cell.angle_gamma   90.00
#
_symmetry.space_group_name_H-M   'P 1'
#
loop_
_entity.id
_entity.type
_entity.pdbx_description
1 polymer ?
#
loop_
_entity_poly.entity_id
_entity_poly.type
_entity_poly.pdbx_seq_one_letter_code
_entity_poly.pdbx_strand_id
1 'polypeptide(L)'
;RVYRYPVQTNIDMILDLMEEGYLERLLISADFGRSNYFRANGGGPGLEYILNKFIPRLKESGGITENEIRTIFVENPKKVYGCF
;
A
#
# COMPACT_ATOMS: atom_id res chain seq x y z
N ARG A 1 -16.35 4.93 16.57
CA ARG A 1 -14.87 5.00 16.64
C ARG A 1 -14.33 3.99 15.64
N VAL A 2 -13.81 4.43 14.49
CA VAL A 2 -13.26 3.49 13.49
C VAL A 2 -11.90 3.03 14.00
N TYR A 3 -11.78 1.75 14.36
CA TYR A 3 -10.50 1.17 14.75
C TYR A 3 -9.62 1.09 13.50
N ARG A 4 -8.69 2.03 13.36
CA ARG A 4 -7.73 2.09 12.25
C ARG A 4 -6.35 2.15 12.89
N TYR A 5 -5.53 1.13 12.65
CA TYR A 5 -4.14 1.14 13.09
C TYR A 5 -3.39 2.32 12.46
N PRO A 6 -2.42 2.92 13.16
CA PRO A 6 -1.56 3.94 12.58
C PRO A 6 -0.88 3.43 11.31
N VAL A 7 -0.68 4.30 10.33
CA VAL A 7 0.03 3.96 9.08
C VAL A 7 1.42 3.39 9.37
N GLN A 8 2.08 3.86 10.44
CA GLN A 8 3.38 3.35 10.85
C GLN A 8 3.33 1.85 11.20
N THR A 9 2.32 1.41 11.94
CA THR A 9 2.16 -0.01 12.28
C THR A 9 2.02 -0.90 11.04
N ASN A 10 1.36 -0.41 9.98
CA ASN A 10 1.30 -1.13 8.71
C ASN A 10 2.65 -1.19 8.01
N ILE A 11 3.43 -0.10 8.05
CA ILE A 11 4.79 -0.05 7.49
C ILE A 11 5.69 -1.04 8.21
N ASP A 12 5.69 -1.02 9.54
CA ASP A 12 6.51 -1.91 10.36
C ASP A 12 6.21 -3.39 10.03
N MET A 13 4.92 -3.75 9.94
CA MET A 13 4.50 -5.11 9.54
C MET A 13 4.94 -5.49 8.11
N ILE A 14 4.93 -4.54 7.17
CA ILE A 14 5.42 -4.79 5.81
C ILE A 14 6.92 -5.07 5.84
N LEU A 15 7.68 -4.31 6.62
CA LEU A 15 9.13 -4.49 6.75
C LEU A 15 9.46 -5.84 7.38
N ASP A 16 8.76 -6.24 8.45
CA ASP A 16 8.93 -7.55 9.08
C ASP A 16 8.70 -8.69 8.06
N LEU A 17 7.64 -8.59 7.25
CA LEU A 17 7.36 -9.58 6.20
C LEU A 17 8.44 -9.60 5.11
N MET A 18 9.02 -8.43 4.77
CA MET A 18 10.11 -8.34 3.81
C MET A 18 11.39 -8.98 4.35
N GLU A 19 11.73 -8.73 5.62
CA GLU A 19 12.89 -9.32 6.30
C GLU A 19 12.80 -10.85 6.34
N GLU A 20 11.61 -11.38 6.56
CA GLU A 20 11.31 -12.82 6.51
C GLU A 20 11.24 -13.41 5.07
N GLY A 21 11.54 -12.60 4.04
CA GLY A 21 11.66 -13.05 2.65
C GLY A 21 10.33 -13.13 1.87
N TYR A 22 9.26 -12.48 2.33
CA TYR A 22 7.94 -12.52 1.68
C TYR A 22 7.66 -11.39 0.68
N LEU A 23 8.67 -10.59 0.30
CA LEU A 23 8.52 -9.46 -0.62
C LEU A 23 7.69 -9.80 -1.88
N GLU A 24 7.95 -10.93 -2.53
CA GLU A 24 7.28 -11.34 -3.77
C GLU A 24 5.83 -11.83 -3.58
N ARG A 25 5.32 -11.85 -2.34
CA ARG A 25 3.96 -12.27 -2.01
C ARG A 25 3.11 -11.13 -1.44
N LEU A 26 3.69 -9.94 -1.27
CA LEU A 26 2.98 -8.78 -0.74
C LEU A 26 2.05 -8.16 -1.79
N LEU A 27 0.81 -7.92 -1.38
CA LEU A 27 -0.17 -7.12 -2.11
C LEU A 27 -0.76 -6.09 -1.15
N ILE A 28 -0.86 -4.84 -1.58
CA ILE A 28 -1.31 -3.72 -0.74
C ILE A 28 -2.43 -2.97 -1.46
N SER A 29 -3.49 -2.65 -0.71
CA SER A 29 -4.61 -1.81 -1.17
C SER A 29 -5.16 -0.98 -0.01
N ALA A 30 -5.91 0.08 -0.34
CA ALA A 30 -6.52 0.98 0.64
C ALA A 30 -7.97 0.64 1.01
N ASP A 31 -8.59 -0.33 0.30
CA ASP A 31 -9.97 -0.76 0.49
C ASP A 31 -10.98 0.40 0.57
N PHE A 32 -10.97 1.29 -0.43
CA PHE A 32 -11.85 2.46 -0.47
C PHE A 32 -13.27 2.10 -0.95
N GLY A 33 -14.00 1.33 -0.14
CA GLY A 33 -15.36 0.87 -0.46
C GLY A 33 -16.51 1.83 -0.10
N ARG A 34 -16.25 3.01 0.47
CA ARG A 34 -17.29 3.96 0.92
C ARG A 34 -17.27 5.27 0.14
N SER A 35 -18.45 5.82 -0.11
CA SER A 35 -18.64 7.09 -0.85
C SER A 35 -17.81 8.25 -0.29
N ASN A 36 -17.70 8.36 1.04
CA ASN A 36 -16.96 9.44 1.70
C ASN A 36 -15.43 9.32 1.58
N TYR A 37 -14.88 8.25 0.98
CA TYR A 37 -13.45 8.18 0.69
C TYR A 37 -13.06 8.94 -0.58
N PHE A 38 -14.03 9.27 -1.44
CA PHE A 38 -13.79 9.90 -2.73
C PHE A 38 -13.95 11.43 -2.64
N ARG A 39 -12.97 12.16 -3.21
CA ARG A 39 -13.00 13.63 -3.24
C ARG A 39 -14.19 14.20 -4.01
N ALA A 40 -14.62 13.53 -5.07
CA ALA A 40 -15.79 13.92 -5.85
C ALA A 40 -17.08 14.01 -5.00
N ASN A 41 -17.14 13.26 -3.89
CA ASN A 41 -18.27 13.27 -2.96
C ASN A 41 -18.05 14.22 -1.77
N GLY A 42 -17.09 15.14 -1.86
CA GLY A 42 -16.68 16.01 -0.75
C GLY A 42 -15.88 15.30 0.35
N GLY A 43 -15.48 14.05 0.10
CA GLY A 43 -14.77 13.20 1.03
C GLY A 43 -13.25 13.14 0.83
N GLY A 44 -12.62 12.13 1.43
CA GLY A 44 -11.18 11.88 1.31
C GLY A 44 -10.78 10.55 1.95
N PRO A 45 -9.62 9.98 1.57
CA PRO A 45 -8.46 10.69 1.02
C PRO A 45 -8.33 10.70 -0.52
N GLY A 46 -9.17 9.95 -1.26
CA GLY A 46 -9.07 9.75 -2.70
C GLY A 46 -8.27 8.50 -3.10
N LEU A 47 -8.53 7.96 -4.30
CA LEU A 47 -7.86 6.76 -4.82
C LEU A 47 -6.35 6.95 -4.97
N GLU A 48 -5.91 8.19 -5.19
CA GLU A 48 -4.50 8.55 -5.34
C GLU A 48 -3.71 8.52 -4.02
N TYR A 49 -4.35 8.26 -2.88
CA TYR A 49 -3.70 8.20 -1.57
C TYR A 49 -2.51 7.22 -1.53
N ILE A 50 -2.65 6.03 -2.13
CA ILE A 50 -1.56 5.04 -2.13
C ILE A 50 -0.33 5.61 -2.84
N LEU A 51 -0.52 6.17 -4.03
CA LEU A 51 0.54 6.72 -4.86
C LEU A 51 1.19 7.96 -4.24
N ASN A 52 0.39 8.89 -3.74
CA ASN A 52 0.86 10.22 -3.37
C ASN A 52 1.18 10.40 -1.89
N LYS A 53 0.79 9.45 -1.03
CA LYS A 53 1.01 9.54 0.43
C LYS A 53 1.62 8.27 1.02
N PHE A 54 1.05 7.11 0.71
CA PHE A 54 1.52 5.86 1.32
C PHE A 54 2.89 5.44 0.80
N ILE A 55 3.08 5.35 -0.53
CA ILE A 55 4.36 4.96 -1.14
C ILE A 55 5.51 5.90 -0.72
N PRO A 56 5.36 7.24 -0.78
CA PRO A 56 6.40 8.14 -0.28
C PRO A 56 6.79 7.88 1.17
N ARG A 57 5.80 7.67 2.05
CA ARG A 57 6.07 7.37 3.47
C ARG A 57 6.73 6.01 3.66
N LEU A 58 6.32 5.00 2.88
CA LEU A 58 6.94 3.67 2.91
C LEU A 58 8.42 3.74 2.54
N LYS A 59 8.78 4.58 1.55
CA LYS A 59 10.18 4.84 1.17
C LYS A 59 10.93 5.61 2.26
N GLU A 60 10.37 6.72 2.74
CA GLU A 60 11.03 7.62 3.70
C GLU A 60 11.22 6.97 5.07
N SER A 61 10.20 6.29 5.59
CA SER A 61 10.22 5.69 6.93
C SER A 61 10.69 4.24 6.94
N GLY A 62 10.47 3.50 5.85
CA GLY A 62 10.85 2.09 5.76
C GLY A 62 12.18 1.82 5.06
N GLY A 63 12.79 2.82 4.41
CA GLY A 63 14.06 2.64 3.70
C GLY A 63 13.97 1.74 2.46
N ILE A 64 12.76 1.50 1.96
CA ILE A 64 12.49 0.59 0.85
C ILE A 64 12.92 1.22 -0.49
N THR A 65 13.54 0.41 -1.34
CA THR A 65 14.06 0.80 -2.66
C THR A 65 12.96 0.85 -3.72
N GLU A 66 13.22 1.53 -4.84
CA GLU A 66 12.26 1.58 -5.95
C GLU A 66 11.99 0.22 -6.59
N ASN A 67 12.97 -0.69 -6.57
CA ASN A 67 12.79 -2.04 -7.09
C ASN A 67 11.81 -2.85 -6.22
N GLU A 68 11.87 -2.69 -4.90
CA GLU A 68 10.95 -3.33 -3.96
C GLU A 68 9.53 -2.74 -4.09
N ILE A 69 9.41 -1.41 -4.20
CA ILE A 69 8.12 -0.75 -4.50
C ILE A 69 7.54 -1.29 -5.81
N ARG A 70 8.37 -1.38 -6.87
CA ARG A 70 7.94 -1.94 -8.16
C ARG A 70 7.53 -3.41 -8.01
N THR A 71 8.21 -4.18 -7.18
CA THR A 71 7.84 -5.57 -6.90
C THR A 71 6.45 -5.65 -6.26
N ILE A 72 6.22 -4.87 -5.21
CA ILE A 72 4.95 -4.87 -4.46
C ILE A 72 3.77 -4.38 -5.31
N PHE A 73 3.95 -3.28 -6.06
CA PHE A 73 2.85 -2.59 -6.73
C PHE A 73 2.70 -2.90 -8.22
N VAL A 74 3.66 -3.60 -8.85
CA VAL A 74 3.61 -3.96 -10.27
C VAL A 74 3.80 -5.46 -10.48
N GLU A 75 4.91 -6.03 -10.03
CA GLU A 75 5.23 -7.43 -10.34
C GLU A 75 4.30 -8.41 -9.60
N ASN A 76 4.05 -8.20 -8.31
CA ASN A 76 3.18 -9.09 -7.55
C ASN A 76 1.74 -9.07 -8.08
N PRO A 77 1.08 -7.91 -8.31
CA PRO A 77 -0.24 -7.88 -8.93
C PRO A 77 -0.26 -8.50 -10.32
N LYS A 78 0.79 -8.30 -11.14
CA LYS A 78 0.90 -8.93 -12.46
C LYS A 78 0.97 -10.44 -12.36
N LYS A 79 1.71 -11.00 -11.39
CA LYS A 79 1.76 -12.46 -11.16
C LYS A 79 0.38 -13.02 -10.77
N VAL A 80 -0.37 -12.31 -9.93
CA VAL A 80 -1.67 -12.80 -9.41
C VAL A 80 -2.81 -12.60 -10.41
N TYR A 81 -2.88 -11.46 -11.10
CA TYR A 81 -4.02 -11.08 -11.94
C TYR A 81 -3.70 -11.02 -13.44
N GLY A 82 -2.44 -11.20 -13.85
CA GLY A 82 -2.00 -11.00 -15.23
C GLY A 82 -2.07 -12.24 -16.14
N CYS A 83 -2.48 -13.40 -15.63
CA CYS A 83 -2.82 -14.55 -16.48
C CYS A 83 -4.25 -14.39 -17.00
N PHE A 84 -4.38 -13.89 -18.23
CA PHE A 84 -5.54 -14.03 -19.09
C PHE A 84 -5.11 -14.59 -20.44
#